data_AF-A0A9P3AG51-F1
#
_entry.id   AF-A0A9P3AG51-F1
#
_cell.length_a   1.000
_cell.length_b   1.000
_cell.length_c   1.000
_cell.angle_alpha   90.00
_cell.angle_beta   90.00
_cell.angle_gamma   90.00
#
_symmetry.space_group_name_H-M   'P 1'
#
loop_
_entity.id
_entity.type
_entity.pdbx_description
1 polymer ?
#
loop_
_entity_poly.entity_id
_entity_poly.type
_entity_poly.pdbx_seq_one_letter_code
_entity_poly.pdbx_strand_id
1 'polypeptide(L)'
;MGVAASVLISPGGYAQDAELLAGHARRHNLPVLVANHGAPTGGWESAGRSGLWDGAGRWIGGMQGAGSGLVIVTCQREGWQVRVA
;
A
#
# COMPACT_ATOMS: atom_id res chain seq x y z
N MET A 1 -6.49 12.26 -9.46
CA MET A 1 -5.02 12.17 -9.26
C MET A 1 -4.74 11.44 -7.96
N GLY A 2 -3.59 10.78 -7.83
CA GLY A 2 -3.17 10.03 -6.64
C GLY A 2 -1.64 9.95 -6.58
N VAL A 3 -1.09 9.42 -5.49
CA VAL A 3 0.36 9.24 -5.29
C VAL A 3 0.70 7.76 -5.30
N ALA A 4 1.81 7.41 -5.94
CA ALA A 4 2.37 6.06 -5.90
C ALA A 4 3.82 6.12 -5.40
N ALA A 5 4.20 5.16 -4.54
CA ALA A 5 5.55 5.06 -4.02
C ALA A 5 6.06 3.62 -4.06
N SER A 6 7.33 3.44 -4.42
CA SER A 6 8.08 2.20 -4.15
C SER A 6 8.78 2.33 -2.81
N VAL A 7 8.73 1.29 -1.99
CA VAL A 7 9.27 1.32 -0.62
C VAL A 7 9.91 -0.01 -0.24
N LEU A 8 10.68 0.02 0.84
CA LEU A 8 11.15 -1.14 1.57
C LEU A 8 10.80 -0.93 3.04
N ILE A 9 9.61 -1.38 3.43
CA ILE A 9 9.11 -1.26 4.81
C ILE A 9 9.24 -2.62 5.48
N SER A 10 9.91 -2.64 6.63
CA SER A 10 10.12 -3.84 7.44
C SER A 10 8.85 -4.26 8.19
N PRO A 11 8.72 -5.53 8.61
CA PRO A 11 7.57 -5.98 9.40
C PRO A 11 7.35 -5.15 10.67
N GLY A 12 8.43 -4.78 11.37
CA GLY A 12 8.38 -3.99 12.60
C GLY A 12 7.98 -2.52 12.39
N GLY A 13 8.30 -1.93 11.24
CA GLY A 13 7.94 -0.54 10.91
C GLY A 13 6.58 -0.38 10.23
N TYR A 14 6.01 -1.47 9.69
CA TYR A 14 4.86 -1.38 8.81
C TYR A 14 3.63 -0.70 9.42
N ALA A 15 3.31 -0.98 10.68
CA ALA A 15 2.15 -0.38 11.33
C ALA A 15 2.26 1.15 11.41
N GLN A 16 3.42 1.65 11.82
CA GLN A 16 3.69 3.08 11.93
C GLN A 16 3.69 3.75 10.54
N ASP A 17 4.38 3.16 9.57
CA ASP A 17 4.44 3.73 8.22
C ASP A 17 3.07 3.71 7.53
N ALA A 18 2.27 2.66 7.74
CA ALA A 18 0.89 2.58 7.25
C ALA A 18 0.01 3.72 7.80
N GLU A 19 0.16 4.08 9.07
CA GLU A 19 -0.55 5.22 9.66
C GLU A 19 -0.11 6.55 9.05
N LEU A 20 1.19 6.73 8.78
CA LEU A 20 1.71 7.92 8.10
C LEU A 20 1.17 8.02 6.67
N LEU A 21 1.14 6.91 5.93
CA LEU A 21 0.62 6.85 4.56
C LEU A 21 -0.90 7.13 4.52
N ALA A 22 -1.67 6.53 5.42
CA ALA A 22 -3.09 6.81 5.58
C ALA A 22 -3.35 8.27 5.96
N GLY A 23 -2.53 8.82 6.87
CA GLY A 23 -2.57 10.23 7.26
C GLY A 23 -2.25 11.18 6.10
N HIS A 24 -1.29 10.82 5.25
CA HIS A 24 -0.96 11.58 4.05
C HIS A 24 -2.11 11.58 3.05
N ALA A 25 -2.71 10.40 2.80
CA ALA A 25 -3.84 10.25 1.91
C ALA A 25 -5.02 11.14 2.34
N ARG A 26 -5.36 11.09 3.63
CA ARG A 26 -6.41 11.92 4.25
C ARG A 26 -6.10 13.41 4.20
N ARG A 27 -4.86 13.81 4.49
CA ARG A 27 -4.44 15.22 4.53
C ARG A 27 -4.60 15.89 3.18
N HIS A 28 -4.28 15.19 2.10
CA HIS A 28 -4.29 15.73 0.75
C HIS A 28 -5.53 15.35 -0.05
N ASN A 29 -6.42 14.51 0.51
CA ASN A 29 -7.55 13.92 -0.20
C ASN A 29 -7.12 13.25 -1.51
N LEU A 30 -6.00 12.51 -1.47
CA LEU A 30 -5.43 11.80 -2.60
C LEU A 30 -5.20 10.34 -2.22
N PRO A 31 -5.62 9.36 -3.04
CA PRO A 31 -5.30 7.97 -2.78
C PRO A 31 -3.78 7.75 -2.84
N VAL A 32 -3.29 6.86 -1.98
CA VAL A 32 -1.88 6.49 -1.86
C VAL A 32 -1.73 5.00 -2.18
N LEU A 33 -1.02 4.69 -3.27
CA LEU A 33 -0.64 3.34 -3.66
C LEU A 33 0.81 3.07 -3.25
N VAL A 34 1.06 1.94 -2.60
CA VAL A 34 2.39 1.53 -2.20
C VAL A 34 2.75 0.20 -2.83
N ALA A 35 3.89 0.17 -3.51
CA ALA A 35 4.58 -1.03 -3.94
C ALA A 35 5.75 -1.28 -2.97
N ASN A 36 5.52 -2.09 -1.94
CA ASN A 36 6.58 -2.51 -1.04
C ASN A 36 7.31 -3.72 -1.63
N HIS A 37 8.62 -3.79 -1.42
CA HIS A 37 9.42 -4.91 -1.89
C HIS A 37 8.90 -6.24 -1.34
N GLY A 38 8.90 -7.31 -2.14
CA GLY A 38 8.26 -8.57 -1.78
C GLY A 38 9.10 -9.52 -0.93
N ALA A 39 10.41 -9.32 -0.82
CA ALA A 39 11.33 -10.26 -0.20
C ALA A 39 12.44 -9.54 0.59
N PRO A 40 13.25 -10.26 1.39
CA PRO A 40 14.44 -9.67 1.97
C PRO A 40 15.43 -9.21 0.89
N THR A 41 16.06 -8.06 1.09
CA THR A 41 17.05 -7.51 0.15
C THR A 41 18.08 -6.67 0.88
N GLY A 42 19.36 -6.76 0.48
CA GLY A 42 20.43 -5.96 1.07
C GLY A 42 20.61 -6.11 2.59
N GLY A 43 20.23 -7.25 3.16
CA GLY A 43 20.26 -7.50 4.62
C GLY A 43 19.03 -7.00 5.40
N TRP A 44 18.02 -6.46 4.71
CA TRP A 44 16.78 -5.97 5.31
C TRP A 44 15.62 -6.94 5.05
N GLU A 45 14.82 -7.19 6.08
CA GLU A 45 13.53 -7.86 5.92
C GLU A 45 12.50 -6.93 5.27
N SER A 46 11.58 -7.50 4.50
CA SER A 46 10.44 -6.77 3.97
C SER A 46 9.13 -7.32 4.51
N ALA A 47 8.22 -6.43 4.85
CA ALA A 47 6.83 -6.76 5.19
C ALA A 47 6.03 -7.22 3.97
N GLY A 48 6.46 -6.87 2.75
CA GLY A 48 5.60 -6.91 1.56
C GLY A 48 4.37 -6.02 1.77
N ARG A 49 3.17 -6.59 1.63
CA ARG A 49 1.91 -5.86 1.88
C ARG A 49 1.74 -4.60 1.02
N SER A 50 2.08 -4.69 -0.27
CA SER A 50 1.72 -3.68 -1.26
C SER A 50 0.20 -3.48 -1.30
N GLY A 51 -0.27 -2.25 -1.47
CA GLY A 51 -1.71 -1.95 -1.47
C GLY A 51 -2.04 -0.46 -1.48
N LEU A 52 -3.31 -0.13 -1.27
CA LEU A 52 -3.83 1.23 -1.44
C LEU A 52 -4.67 1.71 -0.24
N TRP A 53 -4.46 2.98 0.11
CA TRP A 53 -5.38 3.78 0.92
C TRP A 53 -6.13 4.79 0.04
N ASP A 54 -7.42 4.99 0.29
CA ASP A 54 -8.19 6.03 -0.41
C ASP A 54 -7.90 7.43 0.12
N GLY A 55 -8.49 8.46 -0.50
CA GLY A 55 -8.33 9.85 -0.08
C GLY A 55 -8.87 10.18 1.32
N ALA A 56 -9.63 9.28 1.96
CA ALA A 56 -10.02 9.42 3.36
C ALA A 56 -9.02 8.73 4.31
N GLY A 57 -7.98 8.09 3.78
CA GLY A 57 -7.00 7.30 4.54
C GLY A 57 -7.50 5.90 4.89
N ARG A 58 -8.58 5.40 4.27
CA ARG A 58 -9.10 4.07 4.53
C ARG A 58 -8.35 3.04 3.70
N TRP A 59 -7.98 1.93 4.31
CA TRP A 59 -7.40 0.80 3.60
C TRP A 59 -8.41 0.19 2.62
N ILE A 60 -8.02 0.08 1.35
CA ILE A 60 -8.87 -0.43 0.28
C ILE A 60 -8.53 -1.88 -0.06
N GLY A 61 -7.26 -2.26 0.04
CA GLY A 61 -6.82 -3.63 -0.17
C GLY A 61 -5.42 -3.74 -0.72
N GLY A 62 -4.89 -4.96 -0.71
CA GLY A 62 -3.52 -5.25 -1.10
C GLY A 62 -3.09 -6.66 -0.71
N MET A 63 -1.80 -6.92 -0.82
CA MET A 63 -1.17 -8.14 -0.32
C MET A 63 -1.21 -8.18 1.22
N GLN A 64 -1.28 -9.38 1.81
CA GLN A 64 -1.31 -9.56 3.27
C GLN A 64 0.08 -9.77 3.90
N GLY A 65 1.12 -9.96 3.08
CA GLY A 65 2.48 -10.25 3.53
C GLY A 65 3.52 -10.07 2.43
N ALA A 66 4.70 -10.61 2.70
CA ALA A 66 5.78 -10.78 1.73
C ALA A 66 5.40 -11.78 0.63
N GLY A 67 6.14 -11.76 -0.47
CA GLY A 67 5.97 -12.60 -1.65
C GLY A 67 5.91 -11.80 -2.94
N SER A 68 5.96 -12.52 -4.07
CA SER A 68 5.65 -11.97 -5.38
C SER A 68 4.14 -11.93 -5.58
N GLY A 69 3.64 -10.84 -6.14
CA GLY A 69 2.22 -10.71 -6.45
C GLY A 69 1.92 -9.43 -7.20
N LEU A 70 0.71 -9.35 -7.76
CA LEU A 70 0.18 -8.21 -8.47
C LEU A 70 -1.08 -7.71 -7.79
N VAL A 71 -1.06 -6.45 -7.34
CA VAL A 71 -2.25 -5.75 -6.85
C VAL A 71 -2.76 -4.83 -7.95
N ILE A 72 -4.00 -5.07 -8.40
CA ILE A 72 -4.71 -4.19 -9.32
C ILE A 72 -5.81 -3.50 -8.53
N VAL A 73 -5.78 -2.17 -8.51
CA VAL A 73 -6.83 -1.35 -7.92
C VAL A 73 -7.51 -0.54 -9.03
N THR A 74 -8.84 -0.57 -9.08
CA THR A 74 -9.63 0.17 -10.06
C THR A 74 -10.63 1.07 -9.34
N CYS A 75 -10.69 2.34 -9.72
CA CYS A 75 -11.71 3.27 -9.24
C CYS A 75 -12.83 3.35 -10.28
N GLN A 76 -14.04 2.95 -9.89
CA GLN A 76 -15.25 3.05 -10.71
C GLN A 76 -16.27 3.94 -10.00
N ARG A 77 -17.45 4.12 -10.62
CA ARG A 77 -18.52 4.94 -10.06
C ARG A 77 -19.09 4.36 -8.76
N GLU A 78 -19.11 3.03 -8.67
CA GLU A 78 -19.58 2.26 -7.51
C GLU A 78 -18.55 2.21 -6.37
N GLY A 79 -17.32 2.67 -6.62
CA GLY A 79 -16.24 2.72 -5.64
C GLY A 79 -14.98 1.99 -6.10
N TRP A 80 -14.19 1.56 -5.13
CA TRP A 80 -12.92 0.87 -5.37
C TRP A 80 -13.10 -0.64 -5.51
N GLN A 81 -12.41 -1.21 -6.49
CA GLN A 81 -12.25 -2.66 -6.65
C GLN A 81 -10.79 -3.03 -6.51
N VAL A 82 -10.51 -4.12 -5.79
CA VAL A 82 -9.15 -4.65 -5.59
C VAL A 82 -9.10 -6.10 -6.04
N ARG A 83 -8.08 -6.42 -6.83
CA ARG A 83 -7.72 -7.79 -7.17
C ARG A 83 -6.25 -8.03 -6.83
N VAL A 84 -5.98 -9.16 -6.19
CA VAL A 84 -4.64 -9.65 -5.87
C VAL A 84 -4.43 -10.96 -6.61
N ALA A 85 -3.32 -11.09 -7.32
CA ALA A 85 -2.94 -12.27 -8.10
C ALA A 85 -1.48 -12.66 -7.85
#